data_AF-A0A1W9GFC9-F1
#
_entry.id   AF-A0A1W9GFC9-F1
#
_cell.length_a   1.000
_cell.length_b   1.000
_cell.length_c   1.000
_cell.angle_alpha   90.00
_cell.angle_beta   90.00
_cell.angle_gamma   90.00
#
_symmetry.space_group_name_H-M   'P 1'
#
loop_
_entity.id
_entity.type
_entity.pdbx_description
1 polymer ?
#
loop_
_entity_poly.entity_id
_entity_poly.type
_entity_poly.pdbx_seq_one_letter_code
_entity_poly.pdbx_strand_id
1 'polypeptide(L)'
;MVEKNLEDALAAKLERALLDRSLLRDIRIISGTSDASCLYDLVSERDYKIFQDRSDWNPVPTLMIDVAGGMVPDLVLRSIASNENRIYIEVKYTEDLNYDRPLSQIVRYFLHLLCTTRQSPLPKKQDIRRAVLLAAPSAWFENKTHANKWYYFLDRYADLAKLPEVDITLGELRLDTTCLDTPV
;
A
#
# COMPACT_ATOMS: atom_id res chain seq x y z
N MET A 1 12.55 15.29 3.38
CA MET A 1 13.71 14.57 3.94
C MET A 1 13.27 13.50 4.95
N VAL A 2 12.41 13.81 5.93
CA VAL A 2 11.98 12.79 6.91
C VAL A 2 11.05 11.73 6.32
N GLU A 3 10.08 12.11 5.47
CA GLU A 3 9.20 11.13 4.78
C GLU A 3 9.98 10.18 3.90
N LYS A 4 10.88 10.73 3.08
CA LYS A 4 11.76 9.92 2.22
C LYS A 4 12.60 8.92 3.01
N ASN A 5 13.11 9.30 4.19
CA ASN A 5 13.84 8.36 5.05
C ASN A 5 12.96 7.21 5.56
N LEU A 6 11.70 7.46 5.89
CA LEU A 6 10.76 6.40 6.31
C LEU A 6 10.43 5.47 5.14
N GLU A 7 10.21 6.06 3.97
CA GLU A 7 9.95 5.32 2.74
C GLU A 7 11.14 4.45 2.36
N ASP A 8 12.36 5.00 2.35
CA ASP A 8 13.61 4.26 2.08
C ASP A 8 13.83 3.13 3.10
N ALA A 9 13.57 3.38 4.38
CA ALA A 9 13.68 2.36 5.42
C ALA A 9 12.65 1.23 5.22
N LEU A 10 11.42 1.57 4.86
CA LEU A 10 10.38 0.57 4.56
C LEU A 10 10.73 -0.21 3.28
N ALA A 11 11.19 0.46 2.23
CA ALA A 11 11.64 -0.16 0.98
C ALA A 11 12.79 -1.15 1.24
N ALA A 12 13.81 -0.73 2.00
CA ALA A 12 14.93 -1.58 2.38
C ALA A 12 14.49 -2.81 3.19
N LYS A 13 13.52 -2.65 4.10
CA LYS A 13 12.94 -3.78 4.85
C LYS A 13 12.19 -4.75 3.92
N LEU A 14 11.42 -4.23 2.96
CA LEU A 14 10.72 -5.03 1.95
C LEU A 14 11.68 -5.76 1.00
N GLU A 15 12.82 -5.15 0.64
CA GLU A 15 13.86 -5.77 -0.17
C GLU A 15 14.56 -6.89 0.59
N ARG A 16 14.99 -6.64 1.84
CA ARG A 16 15.55 -7.68 2.71
C ARG A 16 14.59 -8.84 2.91
N ALA A 17 13.29 -8.56 2.94
CA ALA A 17 12.27 -9.57 3.07
C ALA A 17 12.10 -10.50 1.85
N LEU A 18 12.74 -10.18 0.71
CA LEU A 18 12.88 -11.13 -0.41
C LEU A 18 13.82 -12.29 -0.06
N LEU A 19 14.76 -12.07 0.87
CA LEU A 19 15.71 -13.08 1.36
C LEU A 19 15.22 -13.70 2.68
N ASP A 20 14.54 -12.93 3.52
CA ASP A 20 13.98 -13.38 4.80
C ASP A 20 12.53 -12.94 4.97
N ARG A 21 11.60 -13.82 4.61
CA ARG A 21 10.14 -13.55 4.66
C ARG A 21 9.63 -13.27 6.07
N SER A 22 10.35 -13.68 7.12
CA SER A 22 9.92 -13.46 8.50
C SER A 22 9.83 -11.97 8.85
N LEU A 23 10.65 -11.12 8.20
CA LEU A 23 10.65 -9.67 8.37
C LEU A 23 9.31 -8.99 7.99
N LEU A 24 8.52 -9.63 7.12
CA LEU A 24 7.18 -9.12 6.76
C LEU A 24 6.15 -9.29 7.89
N ARG A 25 6.42 -10.18 8.87
CA ARG A 25 5.54 -10.38 10.03
C ARG A 25 5.60 -9.21 11.00
N ASP A 26 6.74 -8.53 11.05
CA ASP A 26 6.96 -7.35 11.88
C ASP A 26 6.29 -6.10 11.32
N ILE A 27 5.95 -6.10 10.03
CA ILE A 27 5.22 -5.01 9.39
C ILE A 27 3.71 -5.27 9.58
N ARG A 28 3.22 -4.89 10.76
CA ARG A 28 1.85 -5.13 11.21
C ARG A 28 0.85 -4.23 10.47
N ILE A 29 -0.28 -4.81 10.09
CA ILE A 29 -1.43 -4.08 9.54
C ILE A 29 -2.38 -3.80 10.69
N ILE A 30 -2.65 -2.52 10.92
CA ILE A 30 -3.54 -2.02 11.97
C ILE A 30 -4.82 -1.51 11.31
N SER A 31 -5.95 -1.70 11.99
CA SER A 31 -7.27 -1.31 11.49
C SER A 31 -7.59 -1.88 10.10
N GLY A 32 -7.12 -3.10 9.82
CA GLY A 32 -7.26 -3.75 8.52
C GLY A 32 -8.72 -4.08 8.18
N THR A 33 -9.09 -3.95 6.90
CA THR A 33 -10.43 -4.36 6.43
C THR A 33 -10.55 -5.86 6.14
N SER A 34 -9.45 -6.60 6.16
CA SER A 34 -9.40 -8.05 5.92
C SER A 34 -8.86 -8.82 7.13
N ASP A 35 -8.70 -10.13 6.98
CA ASP A 35 -8.05 -11.03 7.93
C ASP A 35 -6.51 -10.93 7.94
N ALA A 36 -5.91 -10.12 7.05
CA ALA A 36 -4.46 -9.91 7.04
C ALA A 36 -4.02 -9.05 8.23
N SER A 37 -3.11 -9.60 9.05
CA SER A 37 -2.61 -8.96 10.27
C SER A 37 -1.23 -8.32 10.10
N CYS A 38 -0.52 -8.68 9.02
CA CYS A 38 0.79 -8.18 8.65
C CYS A 38 1.03 -8.33 7.14
N LEU A 39 2.10 -7.73 6.61
CA LEU A 39 2.43 -7.86 5.18
C LEU A 39 2.70 -9.31 4.76
N TYR A 40 3.17 -10.16 5.67
CA TYR A 40 3.33 -11.59 5.37
C TYR A 40 1.99 -12.24 5.00
N ASP A 41 0.88 -11.84 5.62
CA ASP A 41 -0.44 -12.44 5.31
C ASP A 41 -0.97 -12.01 3.93
N LEU A 42 -0.49 -10.88 3.40
CA LEU A 42 -0.82 -10.40 2.05
C LEU A 42 0.04 -11.07 0.97
N VAL A 43 1.34 -11.20 1.23
CA VAL A 43 2.32 -11.69 0.25
C VAL A 43 2.53 -13.20 0.37
N SER A 44 2.64 -13.71 1.59
CA SER A 44 3.04 -15.06 1.96
C SER A 44 4.42 -15.40 1.36
N GLU A 45 4.58 -16.58 0.78
CA GLU A 45 5.82 -17.07 0.16
C GLU A 45 5.97 -16.65 -1.31
N ARG A 46 5.28 -15.58 -1.76
CA ARG A 46 5.24 -15.19 -3.17
C ARG A 46 6.22 -14.07 -3.48
N ASP A 47 6.82 -14.14 -4.66
CA ASP A 47 7.79 -13.15 -5.10
C ASP A 47 7.14 -11.90 -5.71
N TYR A 48 7.77 -10.75 -5.46
CA TYR A 48 7.35 -9.45 -5.95
C TYR A 48 8.54 -8.59 -6.36
N LYS A 49 8.25 -7.59 -7.18
CA LYS A 49 9.13 -6.44 -7.44
C LYS A 49 8.64 -5.24 -6.64
N ILE A 50 9.57 -4.42 -6.17
CA ILE A 50 9.28 -3.16 -5.50
C ILE A 50 9.56 -2.02 -6.50
N PHE A 51 8.58 -1.14 -6.68
CA PHE A 51 8.75 0.14 -7.36
C PHE A 51 8.66 1.24 -6.32
N GLN A 52 9.63 2.14 -6.32
CA GLN A 52 9.72 3.24 -5.36
C GLN A 52 9.94 4.55 -6.11
N ASP A 53 9.00 5.49 -6.04
CA ASP A 53 9.05 6.79 -6.74
C ASP A 53 9.27 6.73 -8.26
N ARG A 54 9.02 5.58 -8.90
CA ARG A 54 9.30 5.42 -10.34
C ARG A 54 8.03 5.44 -11.17
N SER A 55 7.97 6.30 -12.18
CA SER A 55 6.82 6.39 -13.10
C SER A 55 6.50 5.10 -13.88
N ASP A 56 7.43 4.13 -13.94
CA ASP A 56 7.22 2.81 -14.56
C ASP A 56 6.44 1.81 -13.67
N TRP A 57 6.05 2.22 -12.46
CA TRP A 57 5.09 1.49 -11.62
C TRP A 57 3.76 1.28 -12.36
N ASN A 58 3.42 2.17 -13.28
CA ASN A 58 2.13 2.20 -13.94
C ASN A 58 2.20 1.57 -15.35
N PRO A 59 1.58 0.41 -15.58
CA PRO A 59 1.58 -0.23 -16.89
C PRO A 59 0.68 0.47 -17.93
N VAL A 60 -0.20 1.37 -17.49
CA VAL A 60 -1.18 2.10 -18.32
C VAL A 60 -1.10 3.62 -18.09
N PRO A 61 0.07 4.26 -18.37
CA PRO A 61 0.34 5.64 -17.98
C PRO A 61 -0.66 6.66 -18.51
N THR A 62 -1.14 6.49 -19.75
CA THR A 62 -2.09 7.41 -20.39
C THR A 62 -3.46 7.42 -19.71
N LEU A 63 -4.00 6.24 -19.35
CA LEU A 63 -5.29 6.13 -18.64
C LEU A 63 -5.23 6.78 -17.25
N MET A 64 -4.05 6.75 -16.63
CA MET A 64 -3.89 7.08 -15.22
C MET A 64 -3.52 8.54 -14.95
N ILE A 65 -3.20 9.33 -15.98
CA ILE A 65 -3.21 10.79 -15.84
C ILE A 65 -4.61 11.23 -15.39
N ASP A 66 -5.66 10.66 -16.00
CA ASP A 66 -7.05 11.02 -15.68
C ASP A 66 -7.53 10.33 -14.39
N VAL A 67 -7.19 9.05 -14.18
CA VAL A 67 -7.67 8.27 -13.02
C VAL A 67 -6.85 8.56 -11.74
N ALA A 68 -5.52 8.71 -11.83
CA ALA A 68 -4.63 8.95 -10.68
C ALA A 68 -4.01 10.34 -10.62
N GLY A 69 -4.36 11.25 -11.53
CA GLY A 69 -3.89 12.63 -11.49
C GLY A 69 -2.40 12.77 -11.78
N GLY A 70 -1.77 11.76 -12.40
CA GLY A 70 -0.33 11.75 -12.66
C GLY A 70 0.55 11.51 -11.42
N MET A 71 -0.04 11.08 -10.30
CA MET A 71 0.71 10.78 -9.08
C MET A 71 1.48 9.46 -9.16
N VAL A 72 2.54 9.38 -8.36
CA VAL A 72 3.33 8.18 -8.13
C VAL A 72 3.11 7.77 -6.67
N PRO A 73 2.61 6.56 -6.38
CA PRO A 73 2.64 6.03 -5.03
C PRO A 73 4.08 5.87 -4.57
N ASP A 74 4.33 6.12 -3.29
CA ASP A 74 5.68 6.01 -2.72
C ASP A 74 6.25 4.60 -2.91
N LEU A 75 5.44 3.55 -2.67
CA LEU A 75 5.81 2.16 -2.94
C LEU A 75 4.69 1.36 -3.63
N VAL A 76 5.08 0.54 -4.61
CA VAL A 76 4.20 -0.44 -5.26
C VAL A 76 4.87 -1.81 -5.29
N LEU A 77 4.18 -2.83 -4.78
CA LEU A 77 4.59 -4.22 -4.89
C LEU A 77 3.84 -4.85 -6.06
N ARG A 78 4.58 -5.25 -7.09
CA ARG A 78 4.07 -5.96 -8.26
C ARG A 78 4.37 -7.44 -8.13
N SER A 79 3.34 -8.27 -8.30
CA SER A 79 3.54 -9.72 -8.36
C SER A 79 4.41 -10.09 -9.55
N ILE A 80 5.42 -10.92 -9.34
CA ILE A 80 6.20 -11.47 -10.44
C ILE A 80 5.37 -12.48 -11.25
N ALA A 81 4.47 -13.21 -10.60
CA ALA A 81 3.73 -14.30 -11.22
C ALA A 81 2.64 -13.80 -12.19
N SER A 82 1.89 -12.75 -11.82
CA SER A 82 0.85 -12.16 -12.68
C SER A 82 1.31 -10.92 -13.44
N ASN A 83 2.42 -10.31 -13.02
CA ASN A 83 2.86 -8.99 -13.49
C ASN A 83 1.83 -7.87 -13.22
N GLU A 84 0.91 -8.07 -12.26
CA GLU A 84 -0.03 -7.04 -11.80
C GLU A 84 0.51 -6.33 -10.57
N ASN A 85 0.28 -5.01 -10.47
CA ASN A 85 0.47 -4.30 -9.20
C ASN A 85 -0.54 -4.85 -8.19
N ARG A 86 -0.11 -5.16 -6.97
CA ARG A 86 -0.99 -5.79 -5.98
C ARG A 86 -1.12 -4.94 -4.73
N ILE A 87 -0.03 -4.38 -4.24
CA ILE A 87 -0.02 -3.61 -2.99
C ILE A 87 0.52 -2.21 -3.27
N TYR A 88 -0.23 -1.21 -2.85
CA TYR A 88 0.13 0.21 -2.90
C TYR A 88 0.36 0.65 -1.47
N ILE A 89 1.50 1.28 -1.20
CA ILE A 89 1.81 1.83 0.11
C ILE A 89 2.18 3.29 -0.10
N GLU A 90 1.40 4.16 0.53
CA GLU A 90 1.72 5.57 0.64
C GLU A 90 2.35 5.81 2.00
N VAL A 91 3.40 6.64 2.06
CA VAL A 91 4.16 6.97 3.25
C VAL A 91 3.92 8.43 3.62
N LYS A 92 3.63 8.68 4.89
CA LYS A 92 3.50 10.03 5.45
C LYS A 92 4.20 10.14 6.79
N TYR A 93 4.73 11.32 7.09
CA TYR A 93 5.34 11.66 8.37
C TYR A 93 4.75 12.93 8.94
N THR A 94 4.71 13.98 8.12
CA THR A 94 4.20 15.31 8.49
C THR A 94 3.28 15.86 7.43
N GLU A 95 3.40 15.43 6.18
CA GLU A 95 2.55 15.94 5.10
C GLU A 95 1.16 15.31 5.16
N ASP A 96 0.18 16.04 4.61
CA ASP A 96 -1.18 15.53 4.43
C ASP A 96 -1.27 14.75 3.11
N LEU A 97 -2.30 13.92 2.96
CA LEU A 97 -2.59 13.28 1.69
C LEU A 97 -2.94 14.34 0.64
N ASN A 98 -2.37 14.25 -0.57
CA ASN A 98 -2.67 15.19 -1.63
C ASN A 98 -4.16 15.19 -2.03
N TYR A 99 -4.63 16.35 -2.51
CA TYR A 99 -6.00 16.65 -2.91
C TYR A 99 -7.04 16.58 -1.78
N ASP A 100 -8.22 17.15 -2.03
CA ASP A 100 -9.35 17.07 -1.10
C ASP A 100 -9.88 15.64 -0.98
N ARG A 101 -10.54 15.36 0.15
CA ARG A 101 -11.10 14.05 0.55
C ARG A 101 -11.61 13.15 -0.60
N PRO A 102 -12.56 13.56 -1.46
CA PRO A 102 -13.11 12.70 -2.50
C PRO A 102 -12.13 12.38 -3.64
N LEU A 103 -11.09 13.20 -3.79
CA LEU A 103 -10.08 13.08 -4.86
C LEU A 103 -8.70 12.76 -4.30
N SER A 104 -8.63 12.38 -3.02
CA SER A 104 -7.37 12.13 -2.33
C SER A 104 -6.58 11.04 -3.04
N GLN A 105 -5.26 11.12 -2.95
CA GLN A 105 -4.37 10.19 -3.65
C GLN A 105 -4.65 8.72 -3.33
N ILE A 106 -5.01 8.40 -2.09
CA ILE A 106 -5.36 7.06 -1.66
C ILE A 106 -6.61 6.52 -2.40
N VAL A 107 -7.65 7.35 -2.59
CA VAL A 107 -8.85 6.98 -3.36
C VAL A 107 -8.45 6.59 -4.79
N ARG A 108 -7.52 7.36 -5.37
CA ARG A 108 -7.05 7.12 -6.74
C ARG A 108 -6.25 5.82 -6.86
N TYR A 109 -5.41 5.49 -5.88
CA TYR A 109 -4.71 4.20 -5.85
C TYR A 109 -5.68 3.02 -5.70
N PHE A 110 -6.71 3.17 -4.87
CA PHE A 110 -7.77 2.18 -4.73
C PHE A 110 -8.51 1.95 -6.05
N LEU A 111 -8.92 3.03 -6.73
CA LEU A 111 -9.57 2.94 -8.06
C LEU A 111 -8.64 2.35 -9.11
N HIS A 112 -7.33 2.67 -9.08
CA HIS A 112 -6.36 2.04 -9.97
C HIS A 112 -6.36 0.52 -9.78
N LEU A 113 -6.20 0.03 -8.54
CA LEU A 113 -6.23 -1.41 -8.27
C LEU A 113 -7.53 -2.05 -8.76
N LEU A 114 -8.66 -1.41 -8.51
CA LEU A 114 -9.97 -1.91 -8.94
C LEU A 114 -10.07 -2.07 -10.46
N CYS A 115 -9.56 -1.11 -11.22
CA CYS A 115 -9.69 -1.07 -12.68
C CYS A 115 -8.64 -1.90 -13.44
N THR A 116 -7.46 -2.11 -12.85
CA THR A 116 -6.28 -2.65 -13.58
C THR A 116 -5.85 -4.04 -13.15
N THR A 117 -6.46 -4.59 -12.10
CA THR A 117 -6.03 -5.86 -11.50
C THR A 117 -7.21 -6.78 -11.28
N ARG A 118 -6.96 -8.09 -11.30
CA ARG A 118 -8.01 -9.09 -11.08
C ARG A 118 -7.94 -9.60 -9.66
N GLN A 119 -9.06 -9.97 -9.04
CA GLN A 119 -9.01 -10.63 -7.74
C GLN A 119 -8.13 -11.90 -7.81
N SER A 120 -8.38 -12.74 -8.80
CA SER A 120 -7.62 -13.96 -9.10
C SER A 120 -7.04 -13.90 -10.51
N PRO A 121 -5.85 -13.31 -10.71
CA PRO A 121 -5.28 -13.14 -12.04
C PRO A 121 -4.76 -14.43 -12.66
N LEU A 122 -4.43 -15.43 -11.83
CA LEU A 122 -3.86 -16.70 -12.25
C LEU A 122 -4.87 -17.84 -12.05
N PRO A 123 -5.17 -18.64 -13.08
CA PRO A 123 -6.02 -19.80 -12.93
C PRO A 123 -5.38 -20.82 -11.99
N LYS A 124 -6.07 -21.18 -10.90
CA LYS A 124 -5.67 -22.23 -9.95
C LYS A 124 -4.36 -21.95 -9.17
N LYS A 125 -3.77 -20.75 -9.29
CA LYS A 125 -2.64 -20.32 -8.48
C LYS A 125 -3.03 -19.10 -7.68
N GLN A 126 -2.76 -19.14 -6.38
CA GLN A 126 -2.93 -17.95 -5.55
C GLN A 126 -1.80 -16.96 -5.85
N ASP A 127 -2.17 -15.70 -5.98
CA ASP A 127 -1.24 -14.58 -6.15
C ASP A 127 -1.13 -13.78 -4.84
N ILE A 128 -0.25 -12.78 -4.81
CA ILE A 128 -0.20 -11.79 -3.74
C ILE A 128 -1.58 -11.11 -3.64
N ARG A 129 -2.06 -10.89 -2.42
CA ARG A 129 -3.34 -10.21 -2.19
C ARG A 129 -3.27 -8.74 -2.57
N ARG A 130 -4.42 -8.14 -2.83
CA ARG A 130 -4.50 -6.71 -3.18
C ARG A 130 -4.58 -5.87 -1.91
N ALA A 131 -3.88 -4.75 -1.86
CA ALA A 131 -3.99 -3.83 -0.73
C ALA A 131 -3.66 -2.37 -1.09
N VAL A 132 -4.30 -1.45 -0.37
CA VAL A 132 -3.92 -0.03 -0.27
C VAL A 132 -3.62 0.27 1.19
N LEU A 133 -2.38 0.60 1.48
CA LEU A 133 -1.89 0.79 2.83
C LEU A 133 -1.39 2.21 2.99
N LEU A 134 -1.65 2.80 4.15
CA LEU A 134 -1.06 4.07 4.55
C LEU A 134 -0.05 3.80 5.66
N ALA A 135 1.21 4.16 5.42
CA ALA A 135 2.31 3.96 6.34
C ALA A 135 2.74 5.30 6.96
N ALA A 136 2.63 5.42 8.27
CA ALA A 136 3.00 6.64 8.97
C ALA A 136 3.29 6.37 10.46
N PRO A 137 3.98 7.26 11.19
CA PRO A 137 4.05 7.15 12.65
C PRO A 137 2.67 7.23 13.29
N SER A 138 2.50 6.64 14.47
CA SER A 138 1.26 6.71 15.26
C SER A 138 0.75 8.15 15.43
N ALA A 139 1.67 9.08 15.68
CA ALA A 139 1.36 10.50 15.87
C ALA A 139 0.69 11.15 14.63
N TRP A 140 0.95 10.65 13.41
CA TRP A 140 0.30 11.15 12.21
C TRP A 140 -1.19 10.78 12.19
N PHE A 141 -1.51 9.54 12.54
CA PHE A 141 -2.90 9.05 12.62
C PHE A 141 -3.69 9.73 13.74
N GLU A 142 -3.04 10.07 14.84
CA GLU A 142 -3.66 10.76 15.98
C GLU A 142 -3.95 12.24 15.69
N ASN A 143 -3.27 12.83 14.71
CA ASN A 143 -3.54 14.19 14.26
C ASN A 143 -4.79 14.22 13.36
N LYS A 144 -5.90 14.71 13.92
CA LYS A 144 -7.19 14.84 13.22
C LYS A 144 -7.14 15.65 11.93
N THR A 145 -6.20 16.59 11.80
CA THR A 145 -6.06 17.38 10.57
C THR A 145 -5.48 16.53 9.45
N HIS A 146 -4.46 15.72 9.73
CA HIS A 146 -3.80 14.88 8.72
C HIS A 146 -4.62 13.63 8.41
N ALA A 147 -5.11 12.95 9.44
CA ALA A 147 -5.77 11.66 9.28
C ALA A 147 -7.20 11.75 8.71
N ASN A 148 -7.80 12.94 8.59
CA ASN A 148 -9.20 13.05 8.16
C ASN A 148 -9.46 12.52 6.75
N LYS A 149 -8.48 12.62 5.83
CA LYS A 149 -8.61 12.12 4.46
C LYS A 149 -8.56 10.60 4.44
N TRP A 150 -7.67 10.02 5.23
CA TRP A 150 -7.58 8.58 5.44
C TRP A 150 -8.87 8.01 6.05
N TYR A 151 -9.38 8.63 7.12
CA TYR A 151 -10.62 8.18 7.75
C TYR A 151 -11.84 8.36 6.88
N TYR A 152 -11.91 9.44 6.09
CA TYR A 152 -12.94 9.59 5.07
C TYR A 152 -12.87 8.47 4.02
N PHE A 153 -11.66 8.12 3.56
CA PHE A 153 -11.48 7.01 2.61
C PHE A 153 -11.95 5.68 3.21
N LEU A 154 -11.54 5.35 4.44
CA LEU A 154 -11.98 4.12 5.10
C LEU A 154 -13.51 4.08 5.27
N ASP A 155 -14.12 5.16 5.75
CA ASP A 155 -15.59 5.28 5.91
C ASP A 155 -16.35 5.03 4.61
N ARG A 156 -15.82 5.49 3.47
CA ARG A 156 -16.49 5.39 2.17
C ARG A 156 -16.24 4.09 1.42
N TYR A 157 -15.07 3.48 1.58
CA TYR A 157 -14.63 2.39 0.72
C TYR A 157 -14.39 1.06 1.44
N ALA A 158 -14.40 1.00 2.79
CA ALA A 158 -14.15 -0.24 3.51
C ALA A 158 -15.11 -1.38 3.16
N ASP A 159 -16.41 -1.09 3.02
CA ASP A 159 -17.40 -2.12 2.67
C ASP A 159 -17.22 -2.63 1.24
N LEU A 160 -16.95 -1.73 0.29
CA LEU A 160 -16.62 -2.11 -1.08
C LEU A 160 -15.35 -2.97 -1.13
N ALA A 161 -14.33 -2.59 -0.37
CA ALA A 161 -13.04 -3.27 -0.33
C ALA A 161 -13.14 -4.71 0.23
N LYS A 162 -14.14 -4.97 1.08
CA LYS A 162 -14.45 -6.29 1.68
C LYS A 162 -15.28 -7.20 0.79
N LEU A 163 -15.93 -6.67 -0.26
CA LEU A 163 -16.73 -7.52 -1.15
C LEU A 163 -15.84 -8.62 -1.73
N PRO A 164 -16.30 -9.88 -1.78
CA PRO A 164 -15.49 -10.99 -2.27
C PRO A 164 -14.90 -10.75 -3.66
N GLU A 165 -15.63 -10.07 -4.55
CA GLU A 165 -15.18 -9.74 -5.91
C GLU A 165 -14.07 -8.69 -5.95
N VAL A 166 -13.95 -7.90 -4.87
CA VAL A 166 -12.98 -6.82 -4.70
C VAL A 166 -11.80 -7.27 -3.84
N ASP A 167 -11.99 -7.78 -2.63
CA ASP A 167 -10.92 -8.27 -1.73
C ASP A 167 -9.62 -7.44 -1.83
N ILE A 168 -9.74 -6.15 -1.50
CA ILE A 168 -8.61 -5.22 -1.38
C ILE A 168 -8.47 -4.88 0.10
N THR A 169 -7.34 -5.25 0.70
CA THR A 169 -7.07 -4.90 2.10
C THR A 169 -6.76 -3.41 2.20
N LEU A 170 -7.51 -2.69 3.01
CA LEU A 170 -7.17 -1.33 3.43
C LEU A 170 -6.60 -1.42 4.85
N GLY A 171 -5.55 -0.67 5.17
CA GLY A 171 -4.97 -0.74 6.50
C GLY A 171 -3.84 0.25 6.75
N GLU A 172 -3.53 0.42 8.02
CA GLU A 172 -2.49 1.30 8.53
C GLU A 172 -1.21 0.50 8.80
N LEU A 173 -0.06 1.02 8.39
CA LEU A 173 1.25 0.54 8.83
C LEU A 173 1.83 1.61 9.77
N ARG A 174 1.94 1.29 11.05
CA ARG A 174 2.48 2.26 12.01
C ARG A 174 4.00 2.15 12.08
N LEU A 175 4.68 3.14 11.50
CA LEU A 175 6.13 3.23 11.39
C LEU A 175 6.72 3.99 12.58
N ASP A 176 6.39 3.54 13.79
CA ASP A 176 7.03 4.09 14.99
C ASP A 176 8.51 3.69 15.00
N THR A 177 9.36 4.50 15.64
CA THR A 177 10.83 4.44 15.58
C THR A 177 11.44 3.07 15.90
N THR A 178 10.68 2.15 16.50
CA THR A 178 11.08 0.78 16.84
C THR A 178 10.76 -0.27 15.75
N CYS A 179 9.99 0.06 14.72
CA CYS A 179 9.59 -0.89 13.67
C CYS A 179 10.56 -0.94 12.48
N LEU A 180 11.46 0.05 12.36
CA LEU A 180 12.37 0.25 11.23
C LEU A 180 13.83 0.27 11.66
N ASP A 181 14.22 -0.55 12.65
CA ASP A 181 15.62 -0.71 13.04
C ASP A 181 16.48 -1.04 11.81
N THR A 182 17.22 -0.04 11.35
CA THR A 182 18.28 -0.16 10.36
C THR A 182 19.51 -0.71 11.07
N PRO A 183 20.05 -1.88 10.68
CA PRO A 183 21.44 -2.15 10.95
C PRO A 183 22.27 -1.22 10.05
N VAL A 184 23.25 -0.59 10.69
CA VAL A 184 24.34 0.23 10.14
C VAL A 184 24.98 -0.40 8.91
#